data_AF-A0A0R2QCK6-F1
#
_entry.id   AF-A0A0R2QCK6-F1
#
_cell.length_a   1.000
_cell.length_b   1.000
_cell.length_c   1.000
_cell.angle_alpha   90.00
_cell.angle_beta   90.00
_cell.angle_gamma   90.00
#
_symmetry.space_group_name_H-M   'P 1'
#
loop_
_entity.id
_entity.type
_entity.pdbx_description
1 polymer ?
#
loop_
_entity_poly.entity_id
_entity_poly.type
_entity_poly.pdbx_seq_one_letter_code
_entity_poly.pdbx_strand_id
1 'polypeptide(L)'
;MKWRIAANGVALVVAISSVAYVAEEESVGAATQKFVANDAKSVLASIKVKNEYKWGYRRSLFAHWSDLDGNGCDTREEVLKRDSISKPQVDPYRCYVVAGDWYSKYDGKTLRDRSDVDIDHVVALKEAWDSGAWAWSRSQRQAFANDLTDRRTLIAVTDRVNASKSDKDPSNWMPPLKRYWCTYLGDWISVKARWGLSMDQSEYGRIKNLLASDCSTLTIASWSAAPALAGVPATSGTSATTATTTPRTTVAPSLSPTTTSNNSGTAAPTNTTAVANSTVNTTSPSGVKDIYPGSYCAPVDGLGTYKGTVYVCSKTNAEGSPYAGGRARWRKATN
;
A
#
# COMPACT_ATOMS: atom_id res chain seq x y z
N MET A 1 89.07 30.55 -9.31
CA MET A 1 88.40 30.78 -8.01
C MET A 1 87.15 29.93 -7.95
N LYS A 2 87.04 29.09 -6.90
CA LYS A 2 85.79 28.65 -6.24
C LYS A 2 84.84 27.75 -7.05
N TRP A 3 84.27 26.64 -6.57
CA TRP A 3 84.38 25.77 -5.39
C TRP A 3 83.83 24.39 -5.82
N ARG A 4 84.34 23.29 -5.25
CA ARG A 4 83.74 21.95 -5.36
C ARG A 4 82.72 21.82 -4.23
N ILE A 5 81.46 21.53 -4.54
CA ILE A 5 80.47 21.07 -3.55
C ILE A 5 80.39 19.55 -3.69
N ALA A 6 80.86 18.84 -2.66
CA ALA A 6 80.64 17.41 -2.49
C ALA A 6 79.30 17.23 -1.76
N ALA A 7 78.31 16.64 -2.41
CA ALA A 7 77.07 16.20 -1.76
C ALA A 7 77.23 14.72 -1.39
N ASN A 8 77.49 14.45 -0.12
CA ASN A 8 77.41 13.10 0.45
C ASN A 8 75.93 12.74 0.60
N GLY A 9 75.39 11.98 -0.35
CA GLY A 9 74.03 11.44 -0.26
C GLY A 9 74.00 10.26 0.71
N VAL A 10 73.44 10.47 1.90
CA VAL A 10 73.06 9.38 2.80
C VAL A 10 71.72 8.83 2.32
N ALA A 11 71.71 7.61 1.78
CA ALA A 11 70.48 6.89 1.47
C ALA A 11 69.90 6.31 2.77
N LEU A 12 68.87 6.95 3.31
CA LEU A 12 68.07 6.39 4.41
C LEU A 12 67.07 5.40 3.81
N VAL A 13 67.32 4.10 3.93
CA VAL A 13 66.35 3.05 3.60
C VAL A 13 65.38 2.91 4.77
N VAL A 14 64.19 3.50 4.64
CA VAL A 14 63.09 3.27 5.58
C VAL A 14 62.41 1.96 5.18
N ALA A 15 62.72 0.87 5.89
CA ALA A 15 61.96 -0.36 5.78
C ALA A 15 60.60 -0.17 6.45
N ILE A 16 59.57 0.12 5.64
CA ILE A 16 58.18 0.14 6.10
C ILE A 16 57.73 -1.32 6.20
N SER A 17 57.80 -1.89 7.40
CA SER A 17 57.13 -3.16 7.71
C SER A 17 55.61 -2.93 7.63
N SER A 18 55.02 -3.23 6.48
CA SER A 18 53.56 -3.29 6.34
C SER A 18 53.05 -4.49 7.13
N VAL A 19 52.65 -4.25 8.37
CA VAL A 19 51.78 -5.19 9.11
C VAL A 19 50.44 -5.16 8.38
N ALA A 20 50.11 -6.25 7.68
CA ALA A 20 48.76 -6.46 7.18
C ALA A 20 47.84 -6.64 8.39
N TYR A 21 47.20 -5.56 8.83
CA TYR A 21 46.02 -5.68 9.66
C TYR A 21 44.94 -6.30 8.78
N VAL A 22 44.67 -7.58 9.02
CA VAL A 22 43.41 -8.19 8.59
C VAL A 22 42.33 -7.49 9.41
N ALA A 23 41.69 -6.48 8.82
CA ALA A 23 40.42 -6.02 9.32
C ALA A 23 39.46 -7.20 9.13
N GLU A 24 39.09 -7.87 10.21
CA GLU A 24 37.83 -8.59 10.25
C GLU A 24 36.75 -7.54 9.95
N GLU A 25 36.21 -7.55 8.74
CA GLU A 25 34.91 -6.95 8.53
C GLU A 25 33.94 -7.79 9.36
N GLU A 26 33.61 -7.28 10.55
CA GLU A 26 32.39 -7.68 11.23
C GLU A 26 31.26 -7.51 10.21
N SER A 27 30.74 -8.65 9.74
CA SER A 27 29.61 -8.66 8.85
C SER A 27 28.52 -7.85 9.51
N VAL A 28 28.19 -6.70 8.92
CA VAL A 28 27.03 -5.90 9.33
C VAL A 28 25.85 -6.87 9.30
N GLY A 29 25.32 -7.17 10.48
CA GLY A 29 24.46 -8.32 10.74
C GLY A 29 23.39 -8.45 9.66
N ALA A 30 23.35 -9.64 9.04
CA ALA A 30 22.26 -10.03 8.16
C ALA A 30 20.94 -9.65 8.84
N ALA A 31 20.18 -8.76 8.21
CA ALA A 31 18.84 -8.40 8.65
C ALA A 31 18.11 -9.69 9.02
N THR A 32 17.76 -9.80 10.30
CA THR A 32 17.26 -11.04 10.91
C THR A 32 16.16 -11.61 10.01
N GLN A 33 16.44 -12.73 9.32
CA GLN A 33 15.45 -13.40 8.49
C GLN A 33 14.35 -13.90 9.41
N LYS A 34 13.29 -13.11 9.55
CA LYS A 34 12.21 -13.43 10.49
C LYS A 34 11.31 -14.55 9.97
N PHE A 35 11.40 -14.89 8.68
CA PHE A 35 10.58 -15.91 8.04
C PHE A 35 11.40 -16.75 7.06
N VAL A 36 11.50 -18.05 7.32
CA VAL A 36 12.16 -19.05 6.46
C VAL A 36 11.25 -19.39 5.27
N ALA A 37 11.81 -19.95 4.19
CA ALA A 37 11.00 -20.50 3.11
C ALA A 37 10.05 -21.57 3.66
N ASN A 38 8.76 -21.46 3.36
CA ASN A 38 7.70 -22.28 3.97
C ASN A 38 6.63 -22.67 2.96
N ASP A 39 5.93 -23.76 3.24
CA ASP A 39 4.68 -24.10 2.55
C ASP A 39 3.66 -22.95 2.69
N ALA A 40 2.99 -22.59 1.59
CA ALA A 40 2.08 -21.45 1.57
C ALA A 40 0.90 -21.61 2.52
N LYS A 41 0.42 -22.83 2.77
CA LYS A 41 -0.70 -23.08 3.70
C LYS A 41 -0.26 -22.83 5.14
N SER A 42 0.99 -23.16 5.48
CA SER A 42 1.57 -22.86 6.79
C SER A 42 1.69 -21.35 7.03
N VAL A 43 2.13 -20.59 6.03
CA VAL A 43 2.19 -19.12 6.14
C VAL A 43 0.78 -18.54 6.24
N LEU A 44 -0.16 -19.00 5.40
CA LEU A 44 -1.56 -18.58 5.46
C LEU A 44 -2.16 -18.80 6.84
N ALA A 45 -1.91 -19.96 7.46
CA ALA A 45 -2.41 -20.29 8.79
C ALA A 45 -1.89 -19.36 9.91
N SER A 46 -0.80 -18.62 9.68
CA SER A 46 -0.28 -17.62 10.62
C SER A 46 -1.01 -16.26 10.53
N ILE A 47 -1.76 -16.03 9.44
CA ILE A 47 -2.47 -14.78 9.21
C ILE A 47 -3.75 -14.74 10.03
N LYS A 48 -3.94 -13.64 10.76
CA LYS A 48 -5.14 -13.43 11.58
C LYS A 48 -6.35 -13.23 10.68
N VAL A 49 -7.43 -13.97 10.94
CA VAL A 49 -8.73 -13.73 10.30
C VAL A 49 -9.51 -12.72 11.12
N LYS A 50 -9.88 -11.57 10.53
CA LYS A 50 -10.63 -10.48 11.16
C LYS A 50 -11.51 -9.77 10.15
N ASN A 51 -12.61 -9.19 10.62
CA ASN A 51 -13.44 -8.31 9.78
C ASN A 51 -12.64 -7.07 9.36
N GLU A 52 -12.88 -6.63 8.12
CA GLU A 52 -12.30 -5.42 7.55
C GLU A 52 -12.75 -4.15 8.31
N TYR A 53 -11.84 -3.17 8.41
CA TYR A 53 -12.14 -1.83 8.90
C TYR A 53 -12.22 -0.82 7.76
N LYS A 54 -13.43 -0.60 7.23
CA LYS A 54 -13.63 0.17 5.97
C LYS A 54 -13.65 1.69 6.14
N TRP A 55 -13.75 2.19 7.36
CA TRP A 55 -14.01 3.60 7.63
C TRP A 55 -12.73 4.44 7.68
N GLY A 56 -12.82 5.70 7.27
CA GLY A 56 -11.75 6.69 7.45
C GLY A 56 -10.58 6.58 6.48
N TYR A 57 -10.59 5.62 5.55
CA TYR A 57 -9.56 5.53 4.53
C TYR A 57 -9.48 6.80 3.68
N ARG A 58 -8.26 7.32 3.51
CA ARG A 58 -7.92 8.33 2.52
C ARG A 58 -6.57 7.94 1.92
N ARG A 59 -6.47 7.90 0.59
CA ARG A 59 -5.23 7.54 -0.11
C ARG A 59 -4.03 8.40 0.32
N SER A 60 -4.27 9.68 0.63
CA SER A 60 -3.25 10.61 1.12
C SER A 60 -2.64 10.26 2.48
N LEU A 61 -3.24 9.33 3.24
CA LEU A 61 -2.67 8.82 4.51
C LEU A 61 -1.48 7.89 4.27
N PHE A 62 -1.33 7.39 3.04
CA PHE A 62 -0.20 6.62 2.55
C PHE A 62 0.61 7.54 1.64
N ALA A 63 1.57 8.27 2.22
CA ALA A 63 2.53 9.03 1.41
C ALA A 63 3.30 8.03 0.55
N HIS A 64 3.11 8.09 -0.76
CA HIS A 64 3.64 7.14 -1.73
C HIS A 64 4.29 7.91 -2.88
N TRP A 65 5.20 7.24 -3.59
CA TRP A 65 6.13 7.88 -4.52
C TRP A 65 7.04 8.87 -3.79
N SER A 66 7.59 8.40 -2.67
CA SER A 66 8.66 9.10 -1.96
C SER A 66 10.01 8.57 -2.45
N ASP A 67 10.98 9.47 -2.48
CA ASP A 67 12.41 9.13 -2.55
C ASP A 67 12.91 8.96 -1.11
N LEU A 68 12.93 7.71 -0.63
CA LEU A 68 13.27 7.40 0.77
C LEU A 68 14.78 7.23 1.00
N ASP A 69 15.55 6.94 -0.03
CA ASP A 69 17.01 6.79 0.05
C ASP A 69 17.76 8.06 -0.41
N GLY A 70 17.03 9.07 -0.92
CA GLY A 70 17.57 10.38 -1.28
C GLY A 70 18.38 10.34 -2.57
N ASN A 71 18.17 9.34 -3.42
CA ASN A 71 18.95 9.14 -4.63
C ASN A 71 18.43 9.92 -5.86
N GLY A 72 17.30 10.65 -5.70
CA GLY A 72 16.64 11.42 -6.75
C GLY A 72 15.56 10.66 -7.52
N CYS A 73 15.38 9.36 -7.26
CA CYS A 73 14.35 8.51 -7.83
C CYS A 73 13.25 8.28 -6.79
N ASP A 74 12.02 8.67 -7.12
CA ASP A 74 10.90 8.22 -6.29
C ASP A 74 10.64 6.71 -6.48
N THR A 75 9.92 6.12 -5.53
CA THR A 75 9.58 4.69 -5.56
C THR A 75 8.93 4.25 -6.87
N ARG A 76 8.10 5.09 -7.52
CA ARG A 76 7.45 4.70 -8.79
C ARG A 76 8.51 4.54 -9.87
N GLU A 77 9.40 5.52 -10.00
CA GLU A 77 10.49 5.47 -10.98
C GLU A 77 11.43 4.29 -10.71
N GLU A 78 11.69 3.98 -9.44
CA GLU A 78 12.51 2.81 -9.09
C GLU A 78 11.87 1.49 -9.54
N VAL A 79 10.57 1.32 -9.34
CA VAL A 79 9.89 0.11 -9.81
C VAL A 79 9.85 0.05 -11.33
N LEU A 80 9.62 1.18 -12.02
CA LEU A 80 9.64 1.22 -13.48
C LEU A 80 11.02 0.87 -14.05
N LYS A 81 12.11 1.35 -13.44
CA LYS A 81 13.48 0.95 -13.79
C LYS A 81 13.70 -0.54 -13.56
N ARG A 82 13.34 -1.01 -12.37
CA ARG A 82 13.57 -2.38 -11.89
C ARG A 82 12.83 -3.43 -12.73
N ASP A 83 11.62 -3.12 -13.17
CA ASP A 83 10.74 -4.07 -13.88
C ASP A 83 10.76 -3.89 -15.40
N SER A 84 11.52 -2.93 -15.92
CA SER A 84 11.80 -2.86 -17.36
C SER A 84 12.62 -4.08 -17.79
N ILE A 85 12.17 -4.77 -18.84
CA ILE A 85 12.82 -5.94 -19.44
C ILE A 85 14.05 -5.50 -20.23
N SER A 86 13.92 -4.41 -20.99
CA SER A 86 15.01 -3.75 -21.68
C SER A 86 15.65 -2.69 -20.79
N LYS A 87 16.85 -2.23 -21.15
CA LYS A 87 17.51 -1.11 -20.44
C LYS A 87 16.63 0.15 -20.59
N PRO A 88 16.04 0.67 -19.50
CA PRO A 88 15.16 1.83 -19.59
C PRO A 88 15.96 3.10 -19.94
N GLN A 89 15.31 4.02 -20.65
CA GLN A 89 15.80 5.38 -20.84
C GLN A 89 15.33 6.23 -19.68
N VAL A 90 16.27 6.83 -18.96
CA VAL A 90 16.01 7.55 -17.71
C VAL A 90 16.57 8.97 -17.82
N ASP A 91 15.78 9.96 -17.44
CA ASP A 91 16.24 11.33 -17.28
C ASP A 91 17.32 11.40 -16.18
N PRO A 92 18.49 12.00 -16.46
CA PRO A 92 19.62 11.99 -15.52
C PRO A 92 19.43 12.90 -14.29
N TYR A 93 18.41 13.77 -14.25
CA TYR A 93 18.23 14.74 -13.16
C TYR A 93 17.18 14.34 -12.13
N ARG A 94 16.09 13.71 -12.57
CA ARG A 94 14.95 13.32 -11.70
C ARG A 94 14.61 11.84 -11.77
N CYS A 95 15.50 11.05 -12.38
CA CYS A 95 15.31 9.62 -12.54
C CYS A 95 14.01 9.24 -13.25
N TYR A 96 13.43 10.17 -14.02
CA TYR A 96 12.17 9.96 -14.69
C TYR A 96 12.37 8.97 -15.83
N VAL A 97 11.73 7.80 -15.76
CA VAL A 97 11.81 6.81 -16.84
C VAL A 97 11.02 7.33 -18.04
N VAL A 98 11.71 7.64 -19.14
CA VAL A 98 11.11 8.16 -20.37
C VAL A 98 10.58 7.02 -21.24
N ALA A 99 11.33 5.92 -21.33
CA ALA A 99 10.98 4.76 -22.14
C ALA A 99 11.51 3.47 -21.52
N GLY A 100 10.83 2.36 -21.80
CA GLY A 100 11.18 1.02 -21.36
C GLY A 100 10.24 -0.01 -21.98
N ASP A 101 10.47 -1.29 -21.69
CA ASP A 101 9.56 -2.37 -22.06
C ASP A 101 9.16 -3.11 -20.78
N TRP A 102 7.87 -3.24 -20.49
CA TRP A 102 7.37 -3.89 -19.28
C TRP A 102 6.52 -5.10 -19.62
N TYR A 103 6.55 -6.12 -18.75
CA TYR A 103 5.69 -7.29 -18.87
C TYR A 103 4.68 -7.32 -17.74
N SER A 104 3.41 -7.12 -18.06
CA SER A 104 2.31 -7.21 -17.11
C SER A 104 2.05 -8.67 -16.77
N LYS A 105 2.44 -9.08 -15.55
CA LYS A 105 2.19 -10.45 -15.06
C LYS A 105 0.70 -10.74 -14.87
N TYR A 106 -0.15 -9.72 -14.80
CA TYR A 106 -1.58 -9.89 -14.56
C TYR A 106 -2.36 -10.37 -15.78
N ASP A 107 -1.99 -9.92 -16.98
CA ASP A 107 -2.67 -10.28 -18.23
C ASP A 107 -1.73 -10.81 -19.32
N GLY A 108 -0.42 -10.87 -19.03
CA GLY A 108 0.60 -11.43 -19.90
C GLY A 108 0.98 -10.54 -21.08
N LYS A 109 0.66 -9.24 -21.03
CA LYS A 109 0.96 -8.29 -22.11
C LYS A 109 2.31 -7.61 -21.92
N THR A 110 2.98 -7.36 -23.05
CA THR A 110 4.14 -6.48 -23.12
C THR A 110 3.68 -5.05 -23.41
N LEU A 111 4.19 -4.09 -22.66
CA LEU A 111 3.85 -2.67 -22.69
C LEU A 111 5.11 -1.89 -23.06
N ARG A 112 5.01 -0.96 -24.00
CA ARG A 112 6.11 -0.08 -24.43
C ARG A 112 5.86 1.37 -24.10
N ASP A 113 4.59 1.75 -24.07
CA ASP A 113 4.15 3.06 -23.66
C ASP A 113 4.04 3.11 -22.14
N ARG A 114 4.86 3.97 -21.53
CA ARG A 114 4.84 4.22 -20.08
C ARG A 114 3.44 4.54 -19.55
N SER A 115 2.62 5.23 -20.35
CA SER A 115 1.24 5.60 -19.97
C SER A 115 0.32 4.41 -19.73
N ASP A 116 0.63 3.25 -20.32
CA ASP A 116 -0.14 2.02 -20.17
C ASP A 116 0.33 1.19 -18.96
N VAL A 117 1.37 1.66 -18.27
CA VAL A 117 2.00 0.98 -17.13
C VAL A 117 1.62 1.69 -15.84
N ASP A 118 1.04 0.91 -14.94
CA ASP A 118 0.90 1.29 -13.54
C ASP A 118 1.83 0.49 -12.65
N ILE A 119 2.23 1.13 -11.54
CA ILE A 119 2.85 0.43 -10.42
C ILE A 119 1.74 0.10 -9.43
N ASP A 120 1.40 -1.19 -9.35
CA ASP A 120 0.41 -1.70 -8.41
C ASP A 120 1.06 -2.09 -7.09
N HIS A 121 0.34 -1.82 -6.00
CA HIS A 121 0.56 -2.46 -4.72
C HIS A 121 -0.17 -3.80 -4.72
N VAL A 122 0.56 -4.92 -4.74
CA VAL A 122 -0.05 -6.26 -4.83
C VAL A 122 -1.16 -6.40 -3.80
N VAL A 123 -0.90 -6.03 -2.54
CA VAL A 123 -1.95 -5.70 -1.56
C VAL A 123 -2.22 -4.20 -1.63
N ALA A 124 -3.40 -3.80 -2.13
CA ALA A 124 -3.73 -2.40 -2.38
C ALA A 124 -3.66 -1.55 -1.10
N LEU A 125 -3.40 -0.24 -1.23
CA LEU A 125 -3.31 0.67 -0.07
C LEU A 125 -4.60 0.70 0.78
N LYS A 126 -5.76 0.63 0.12
CA LYS A 126 -7.05 0.54 0.81
C LYS A 126 -7.25 -0.83 1.46
N GLU A 127 -6.89 -1.90 0.77
CA GLU A 127 -6.92 -3.25 1.32
C GLU A 127 -6.05 -3.37 2.59
N ALA A 128 -4.84 -2.79 2.56
CA ALA A 128 -3.98 -2.73 3.74
C ALA A 128 -4.64 -1.96 4.89
N TRP A 129 -5.33 -0.83 4.60
CA TRP A 129 -6.09 -0.09 5.60
C TRP A 129 -7.16 -0.95 6.25
N ASP A 130 -8.00 -1.57 5.43
CA ASP A 130 -9.10 -2.44 5.85
C ASP A 130 -8.58 -3.63 6.68
N SER A 131 -7.38 -4.10 6.38
CA SER A 131 -6.68 -5.20 7.04
C SER A 131 -5.84 -4.83 8.28
N GLY A 132 -5.91 -3.59 8.76
CA GLY A 132 -5.29 -3.17 10.03
C GLY A 132 -4.31 -2.00 9.93
N ALA A 133 -3.95 -1.53 8.73
CA ALA A 133 -3.07 -0.37 8.58
C ALA A 133 -3.73 0.96 9.01
N TRP A 134 -5.03 0.96 9.30
CA TRP A 134 -5.72 2.07 9.96
C TRP A 134 -5.10 2.40 11.33
N ALA A 135 -4.57 1.40 12.04
CA ALA A 135 -3.95 1.56 13.35
C ALA A 135 -2.46 1.93 13.27
N TRP A 136 -1.87 1.93 12.07
CA TRP A 136 -0.45 2.24 11.89
C TRP A 136 -0.15 3.72 12.11
N SER A 137 1.10 4.00 12.46
CA SER A 137 1.63 5.36 12.39
C SER A 137 1.68 5.86 10.93
N ARG A 138 1.85 7.16 10.74
CA ARG A 138 2.08 7.75 9.41
C ARG A 138 3.34 7.16 8.75
N SER A 139 4.42 6.99 9.51
CA SER A 139 5.69 6.45 8.99
C SER A 139 5.55 4.99 8.56
N GLN A 140 4.78 4.17 9.28
CA GLN A 140 4.49 2.79 8.90
C GLN A 140 3.70 2.71 7.58
N ARG A 141 2.67 3.54 7.41
CA ARG A 141 1.93 3.62 6.14
C ARG A 141 2.80 4.11 4.99
N GLN A 142 3.66 5.09 5.22
CA GLN A 142 4.63 5.55 4.23
C GLN A 142 5.63 4.44 3.86
N ALA A 143 6.14 3.69 4.84
CA ALA A 143 7.04 2.58 4.60
C ALA A 143 6.38 1.48 3.76
N PHE A 144 5.13 1.09 4.07
CA PHE A 144 4.39 0.10 3.26
C PHE A 144 4.20 0.59 1.83
N ALA A 145 3.82 1.86 1.67
CA ALA A 145 3.50 2.40 0.36
C ALA A 145 4.72 2.57 -0.56
N ASN A 146 5.93 2.56 0.00
CA ASN A 146 7.21 2.74 -0.71
C ASN A 146 8.15 1.55 -0.52
N ASP A 147 7.63 0.38 -0.18
CA ASP A 147 8.45 -0.78 0.15
C ASP A 147 9.11 -1.40 -1.08
N LEU A 148 10.40 -1.11 -1.26
CA LEU A 148 11.27 -1.71 -2.28
C LEU A 148 12.12 -2.87 -1.73
N THR A 149 12.06 -3.13 -0.42
CA THR A 149 12.89 -4.15 0.24
C THR A 149 12.38 -5.57 0.00
N ASP A 150 11.16 -5.70 -0.53
CA ASP A 150 10.59 -6.94 -1.03
C ASP A 150 9.91 -6.69 -2.38
N ARG A 151 10.34 -7.42 -3.43
CA ARG A 151 9.83 -7.24 -4.80
C ARG A 151 8.35 -7.60 -4.95
N ARG A 152 7.76 -8.32 -4.00
CA ARG A 152 6.35 -8.72 -4.01
C ARG A 152 5.40 -7.56 -3.71
N THR A 153 5.85 -6.51 -3.04
CA THR A 153 4.94 -5.43 -2.61
C THR A 153 4.47 -4.57 -3.77
N LEU A 154 5.37 -4.23 -4.69
CA LEU A 154 5.14 -3.31 -5.81
C LEU A 154 5.51 -3.95 -7.13
N ILE A 155 4.66 -3.87 -8.15
CA ILE A 155 4.91 -4.46 -9.48
C ILE A 155 4.42 -3.57 -10.64
N ALA A 156 5.13 -3.57 -11.75
CA ALA A 156 4.66 -2.96 -13.00
C ALA A 156 3.60 -3.83 -13.70
N VAL A 157 2.43 -3.28 -13.99
CA VAL A 157 1.28 -3.97 -14.61
C VAL A 157 0.55 -3.08 -15.60
N THR A 158 -0.31 -3.67 -16.42
CA THR A 158 -1.20 -2.91 -17.31
C THR A 158 -2.21 -2.07 -16.51
N ASP A 159 -2.27 -0.78 -16.80
CA ASP A 159 -3.13 0.24 -16.18
C ASP A 159 -4.60 -0.18 -16.02
N ARG A 160 -5.27 -0.63 -17.09
CA ARG A 160 -6.68 -1.02 -17.09
C ARG A 160 -6.94 -2.28 -16.27
N VAL A 161 -5.95 -3.17 -16.18
CA VAL A 161 -6.05 -4.39 -15.38
C VAL A 161 -5.89 -4.05 -13.90
N ASN A 162 -5.00 -3.12 -13.59
CA ASN A 162 -4.89 -2.55 -12.26
C ASN A 162 -6.16 -1.78 -11.83
N ALA A 163 -6.77 -1.01 -12.74
CA ALA A 163 -8.05 -0.36 -12.48
C ALA A 163 -9.19 -1.37 -12.23
N SER A 164 -9.17 -2.51 -12.95
CA SER A 164 -10.12 -3.62 -12.73
C SER A 164 -9.93 -4.27 -11.35
N LYS A 165 -8.68 -4.43 -10.90
CA LYS A 165 -8.34 -4.86 -9.53
C LYS A 165 -8.86 -3.85 -8.50
N SER A 166 -8.55 -2.57 -8.66
CA SER A 166 -8.85 -1.52 -7.68
C SER A 166 -8.25 -1.88 -6.31
N ASP A 167 -9.10 -1.99 -5.30
CA ASP A 167 -8.84 -2.31 -3.92
C ASP A 167 -9.37 -3.69 -3.52
N LYS A 168 -9.71 -4.53 -4.51
CA LYS A 168 -10.29 -5.86 -4.28
C LYS A 168 -9.23 -6.85 -3.79
N ASP A 169 -9.63 -7.67 -2.84
CA ASP A 169 -8.91 -8.85 -2.37
C ASP A 169 -9.14 -10.08 -3.30
N PRO A 170 -8.36 -11.16 -3.13
CA PRO A 170 -8.47 -12.40 -3.91
C PRO A 170 -9.86 -13.06 -3.98
N SER A 171 -10.76 -12.78 -3.04
CA SER A 171 -12.15 -13.25 -3.09
C SER A 171 -12.99 -12.56 -4.15
N ASN A 172 -12.63 -11.31 -4.49
CA ASN A 172 -13.38 -10.47 -5.42
C ASN A 172 -12.64 -10.23 -6.74
N TRP A 173 -11.33 -10.47 -6.79
CA TRP A 173 -10.52 -10.31 -7.99
C TRP A 173 -9.30 -11.23 -8.00
N MET A 174 -9.05 -11.84 -9.16
CA MET A 174 -7.81 -12.57 -9.45
C MET A 174 -7.26 -12.10 -10.79
N PRO A 175 -5.94 -12.14 -11.00
CA PRO A 175 -5.35 -11.79 -12.29
C PRO A 175 -6.01 -12.56 -13.44
N PRO A 176 -6.37 -11.90 -14.56
CA PRO A 176 -6.94 -12.58 -15.72
C PRO A 176 -6.06 -13.73 -16.25
N LEU A 177 -4.74 -13.59 -16.10
CA LEU A 177 -3.78 -14.59 -16.48
C LEU A 177 -3.68 -15.72 -15.44
N LYS A 178 -4.39 -16.83 -15.69
CA LYS A 178 -4.44 -18.00 -14.80
C LYS A 178 -3.09 -18.57 -14.41
N ARG A 179 -2.13 -18.64 -15.34
CA ARG A 179 -0.77 -19.17 -15.04
C ARG A 179 -0.02 -18.37 -13.96
N TYR A 180 -0.45 -17.14 -13.68
CA TYR A 180 0.14 -16.29 -12.65
C TYR A 180 -0.56 -16.42 -11.27
N TRP A 181 -1.66 -17.17 -11.16
CA TRP A 181 -2.44 -17.25 -9.91
C TRP A 181 -1.62 -17.70 -8.71
N CYS A 182 -0.86 -18.78 -8.80
CA CYS A 182 -0.12 -19.28 -7.64
C CYS A 182 0.97 -18.31 -7.19
N THR A 183 1.65 -17.65 -8.14
CA THR A 183 2.61 -16.59 -7.80
C THR A 183 1.90 -15.42 -7.13
N TYR A 184 0.77 -14.94 -7.68
CA TYR A 184 -0.02 -13.87 -7.07
C TYR A 184 -0.48 -14.20 -5.64
N LEU A 185 -0.96 -15.42 -5.40
CA LEU A 185 -1.36 -15.86 -4.05
C LEU A 185 -0.16 -15.92 -3.10
N GLY A 186 0.97 -16.45 -3.55
CA GLY A 186 2.21 -16.45 -2.77
C GLY A 186 2.66 -15.04 -2.40
N ASP A 187 2.66 -14.12 -3.38
CA ASP A 187 3.01 -12.71 -3.20
C ASP A 187 2.06 -12.04 -2.20
N TRP A 188 0.75 -12.25 -2.36
CA TRP A 188 -0.30 -11.72 -1.50
C TRP A 188 -0.17 -12.19 -0.05
N ILE A 189 -0.05 -13.49 0.17
CA ILE A 189 0.16 -14.10 1.51
C ILE A 189 1.43 -13.55 2.15
N SER A 190 2.51 -13.45 1.37
CA SER A 190 3.81 -12.94 1.85
C SER A 190 3.69 -11.51 2.35
N VAL A 191 3.06 -10.62 1.56
CA VAL A 191 2.92 -9.21 1.92
C VAL A 191 2.03 -9.07 3.16
N LYS A 192 0.89 -9.78 3.23
CA LYS A 192 0.00 -9.77 4.40
C LYS A 192 0.73 -10.25 5.66
N ALA A 193 1.45 -11.37 5.59
CA ALA A 193 2.19 -11.93 6.72
C ALA A 193 3.34 -11.00 7.15
N ARG A 194 4.14 -10.49 6.20
CA ARG A 194 5.27 -9.60 6.45
C ARG A 194 4.88 -8.32 7.17
N TRP A 195 3.74 -7.75 6.81
CA TRP A 195 3.24 -6.51 7.38
C TRP A 195 2.25 -6.71 8.55
N GLY A 196 1.96 -7.96 8.93
CA GLY A 196 1.05 -8.28 10.02
C GLY A 196 -0.41 -7.87 9.75
N LEU A 197 -0.80 -7.82 8.48
CA LEU A 197 -2.15 -7.51 8.03
C LEU A 197 -3.07 -8.73 8.21
N SER A 198 -4.32 -8.50 8.58
CA SER A 198 -5.32 -9.57 8.64
C SER A 198 -5.89 -9.90 7.26
N MET A 199 -6.61 -11.01 7.19
CA MET A 199 -7.54 -11.31 6.10
C MET A 199 -8.95 -11.38 6.63
N ASP A 200 -9.94 -11.06 5.81
CA ASP A 200 -11.31 -11.39 6.15
C ASP A 200 -11.64 -12.87 5.87
N GLN A 201 -12.84 -13.30 6.26
CA GLN A 201 -13.24 -14.70 6.13
C GLN A 201 -13.37 -15.15 4.66
N SER A 202 -13.81 -14.26 3.77
CA SER A 202 -14.02 -14.52 2.34
C SER A 202 -12.68 -14.64 1.62
N GLU A 203 -11.79 -13.67 1.86
CA GLU A 203 -10.41 -13.63 1.37
C GLU A 203 -9.66 -14.90 1.81
N TYR A 204 -9.61 -15.17 3.11
CA TYR A 204 -8.91 -16.33 3.65
C TYR A 204 -9.46 -17.64 3.08
N GLY A 205 -10.78 -17.78 3.03
CA GLY A 205 -11.46 -18.96 2.49
C GLY A 205 -11.14 -19.19 1.02
N ARG A 206 -11.17 -18.13 0.19
CA ARG A 206 -10.84 -18.20 -1.22
C ARG A 206 -9.40 -18.63 -1.45
N ILE A 207 -8.45 -18.00 -0.76
CA ILE A 207 -7.02 -18.32 -0.88
C ILE A 207 -6.78 -19.77 -0.45
N LYS A 208 -7.33 -20.18 0.71
CA LYS A 208 -7.21 -21.55 1.22
C LYS A 208 -7.68 -22.58 0.19
N ASN A 209 -8.81 -22.33 -0.47
CA ASN A 209 -9.36 -23.24 -1.47
C ASN A 209 -8.45 -23.31 -2.71
N LEU A 210 -7.97 -22.18 -3.23
CA LEU A 210 -7.04 -22.16 -4.37
C LEU A 210 -5.70 -22.83 -4.05
N LEU A 211 -5.20 -22.68 -2.83
CA LEU A 211 -4.02 -23.43 -2.36
C LEU A 211 -4.29 -24.93 -2.23
N ALA A 212 -5.54 -25.37 -2.04
CA ALA A 212 -5.86 -26.79 -1.99
C ALA A 212 -6.01 -27.39 -3.40
N SER A 213 -6.62 -26.65 -4.33
CA SER A 213 -6.96 -27.13 -5.68
C SER A 213 -5.86 -26.89 -6.71
N ASP A 214 -5.46 -25.64 -6.91
CA ASP A 214 -4.67 -25.19 -8.07
C ASP A 214 -3.20 -24.96 -7.73
N CYS A 215 -2.91 -24.66 -6.45
CA CYS A 215 -1.60 -24.24 -5.97
C CYS A 215 -1.10 -25.11 -4.79
N SER A 216 -1.37 -26.42 -4.84
CA SER A 216 -1.14 -27.36 -3.73
C SER A 216 0.31 -27.52 -3.27
N THR A 217 1.26 -27.24 -4.15
CA THR A 217 2.71 -27.35 -3.93
C THR A 217 3.39 -25.99 -3.78
N LEU A 218 2.63 -24.91 -3.64
CA LEU A 218 3.18 -23.56 -3.56
C LEU A 218 4.02 -23.40 -2.29
N THR A 219 5.31 -23.12 -2.48
CA THR A 219 6.22 -22.67 -1.43
C THR A 219 6.43 -21.17 -1.56
N ILE A 220 6.57 -20.50 -0.41
CA ILE A 220 6.86 -19.08 -0.33
C ILE A 220 8.32 -18.92 0.07
N ALA A 221 9.11 -18.23 -0.77
CA ALA A 221 10.49 -17.87 -0.46
C ALA A 221 10.57 -16.95 0.76
N SER A 222 11.67 -17.00 1.50
CA SER A 222 11.89 -16.16 2.69
C SER A 222 11.77 -14.66 2.40
N TRP A 223 11.53 -13.87 3.45
CA TRP A 223 11.49 -12.41 3.37
C TRP A 223 12.20 -11.75 4.54
N SER A 224 12.72 -10.55 4.26
CA SER A 224 13.21 -9.63 5.28
C SER A 224 12.05 -9.13 6.16
N ALA A 225 12.36 -8.64 7.36
CA ALA A 225 11.38 -7.95 8.19
C ALA A 225 10.91 -6.65 7.52
N ALA A 226 9.65 -6.24 7.76
CA ALA A 226 9.12 -4.98 7.24
C ALA A 226 9.89 -3.76 7.80
N PRO A 227 10.22 -2.75 6.98
CA PRO A 227 11.07 -1.61 7.36
C PRO A 227 10.56 -0.74 8.53
N ALA A 228 9.30 -0.94 8.98
CA ALA A 228 8.67 -0.13 10.04
C ALA A 228 8.05 -0.92 11.20
N LEU A 229 8.30 -2.24 11.26
CA LEU A 229 7.93 -3.08 12.42
C LEU A 229 9.10 -3.31 13.37
N ALA A 230 10.30 -2.82 13.04
CA ALA A 230 11.52 -3.00 13.85
C ALA A 230 11.54 -2.18 15.16
N GLY A 231 10.55 -1.30 15.39
CA GLY A 231 10.45 -0.47 16.59
C GLY A 231 9.45 -0.95 17.65
N VAL A 232 8.73 -2.05 17.42
CA VAL A 232 7.87 -2.67 18.45
C VAL A 232 8.60 -3.91 18.95
N PRO A 233 9.07 -3.97 20.22
CA PRO A 233 9.60 -5.21 20.74
C PRO A 233 8.50 -6.26 20.63
N ALA A 234 8.80 -7.32 19.89
CA ALA A 234 7.97 -8.51 19.89
C ALA A 234 7.88 -8.96 21.34
N THR A 235 6.70 -8.88 21.94
CA THR A 235 6.43 -9.58 23.19
C THR A 235 6.55 -11.05 22.84
N SER A 236 7.71 -11.63 23.15
CA SER A 236 7.94 -13.06 23.11
C SER A 236 6.81 -13.70 23.90
N GLY A 237 5.94 -14.42 23.20
CA GLY A 237 4.94 -15.27 23.83
C GLY A 237 5.68 -16.37 24.56
N THR A 238 5.99 -16.14 25.84
CA THR A 238 6.35 -17.19 26.76
C THR A 238 5.13 -18.09 26.90
N SER A 239 5.25 -19.32 26.42
CA SER A 239 4.33 -20.42 26.73
C SER A 239 4.13 -20.49 28.24
N ALA A 240 2.94 -20.11 28.70
CA ALA A 240 2.51 -20.42 30.06
C ALA A 240 2.06 -21.88 30.08
N THR A 241 2.90 -22.71 30.68
CA THR A 241 2.61 -24.09 31.05
C THR A 241 1.36 -24.13 31.93
N THR A 242 0.35 -24.87 31.47
CA THR A 242 -0.87 -25.20 32.19
C THR A 242 -0.56 -25.88 33.51
N ALA A 243 -0.92 -25.24 34.63
CA ALA A 243 -1.03 -25.91 35.93
C ALA A 243 -2.48 -26.33 36.15
N THR A 244 -2.68 -27.64 36.24
CA THR A 244 -3.91 -28.36 36.55
C THR A 244 -4.43 -27.98 37.94
N THR A 245 -5.67 -27.48 38.04
CA THR A 245 -6.46 -27.51 39.27
C THR A 245 -7.84 -28.13 39.02
N THR A 246 -8.09 -29.19 39.76
CA THR A 246 -9.29 -30.06 39.78
C THR A 246 -10.50 -29.31 40.36
N PRO A 247 -11.75 -29.59 39.92
CA PRO A 247 -12.91 -28.74 40.17
C PRO A 247 -13.60 -29.03 41.51
N ARG A 248 -14.17 -27.98 42.14
CA ARG A 248 -15.09 -28.11 43.27
C ARG A 248 -16.49 -27.66 42.88
N THR A 249 -17.40 -28.63 42.93
CA THR A 249 -18.85 -28.55 42.78
C THR A 249 -19.48 -27.61 43.80
N THR A 250 -20.37 -26.70 43.38
CA THR A 250 -21.51 -26.23 44.19
C THR A 250 -22.69 -25.82 43.29
N VAL A 251 -23.88 -25.99 43.84
CA VAL A 251 -25.16 -26.26 43.20
C VAL A 251 -25.98 -24.97 43.00
N ALA A 252 -26.85 -24.98 41.99
CA ALA A 252 -27.87 -23.96 41.68
C ALA A 252 -28.87 -23.70 42.83
N PRO A 253 -29.71 -22.66 42.71
CA PRO A 253 -31.08 -22.97 42.30
C PRO A 253 -31.72 -22.00 41.29
N SER A 254 -32.68 -22.60 40.58
CA SER A 254 -33.65 -22.07 39.61
C SER A 254 -34.71 -21.17 40.24
N LEU A 255 -35.15 -20.12 39.53
CA LEU A 255 -36.56 -19.71 39.40
C LEU A 255 -36.80 -19.04 38.03
N SER A 256 -37.91 -19.39 37.37
CA SER A 256 -38.49 -18.77 36.16
C SER A 256 -39.86 -18.12 36.53
N PRO A 257 -40.71 -17.66 35.58
CA PRO A 257 -40.63 -16.39 34.83
C PRO A 257 -41.92 -15.55 35.00
N THR A 258 -41.91 -14.26 34.59
CA THR A 258 -43.14 -13.46 34.44
C THR A 258 -43.16 -12.67 33.12
N THR A 259 -44.33 -12.68 32.51
CA THR A 259 -44.77 -12.19 31.20
C THR A 259 -45.11 -10.69 31.15
N THR A 260 -45.10 -10.10 29.95
CA THR A 260 -45.97 -9.02 29.35
C THR A 260 -45.22 -8.42 28.15
N SER A 261 -45.59 -8.58 26.86
CA SER A 261 -46.77 -8.19 26.05
C SER A 261 -46.75 -6.75 25.50
N ASN A 262 -46.76 -6.68 24.15
CA ASN A 262 -47.23 -5.63 23.22
C ASN A 262 -46.32 -4.38 23.03
N ASN A 263 -46.11 -3.80 21.83
CA ASN A 263 -47.00 -3.63 20.67
C ASN A 263 -46.24 -3.37 19.34
N SER A 264 -46.89 -3.72 18.22
CA SER A 264 -46.54 -3.38 16.83
C SER A 264 -46.86 -1.92 16.45
N GLY A 265 -46.23 -1.40 15.39
CA GLY A 265 -46.61 -0.12 14.77
C GLY A 265 -45.86 0.19 13.46
N THR A 266 -46.52 -0.11 12.34
CA THR A 266 -46.17 0.14 10.93
C THR A 266 -46.38 1.61 10.53
N ALA A 267 -45.58 2.17 9.59
CA ALA A 267 -46.05 2.92 8.39
C ALA A 267 -44.96 3.79 7.73
N ALA A 268 -44.79 3.61 6.42
CA ALA A 268 -44.39 4.65 5.45
C ALA A 268 -45.67 5.42 5.01
N PRO A 269 -45.62 6.61 4.36
CA PRO A 269 -45.40 6.64 2.89
C PRO A 269 -44.85 7.95 2.24
N THR A 270 -44.58 7.82 0.92
CA THR A 270 -44.79 8.74 -0.24
C THR A 270 -43.87 9.92 -0.62
N ASN A 271 -43.50 9.87 -1.91
CA ASN A 271 -42.97 10.90 -2.83
C ASN A 271 -43.89 12.15 -2.97
N THR A 272 -43.32 13.33 -3.26
CA THR A 272 -43.73 14.25 -4.35
C THR A 272 -42.62 15.29 -4.65
N THR A 273 -42.45 15.58 -5.94
CA THR A 273 -41.56 16.52 -6.63
C THR A 273 -41.98 17.99 -6.49
N ALA A 274 -41.05 18.95 -6.32
CA ALA A 274 -41.20 20.35 -6.80
C ALA A 274 -39.87 21.12 -6.81
N VAL A 275 -39.67 21.94 -7.84
CA VAL A 275 -38.48 22.73 -8.20
C VAL A 275 -38.67 24.22 -7.86
N ALA A 276 -37.61 24.82 -7.30
CA ALA A 276 -37.15 26.22 -7.31
C ALA A 276 -38.08 27.39 -6.92
N ASN A 277 -37.68 28.14 -5.89
CA ASN A 277 -37.30 29.55 -6.06
C ASN A 277 -36.34 30.04 -4.95
N SER A 278 -35.41 30.88 -5.36
CA SER A 278 -34.22 31.32 -4.63
C SER A 278 -34.52 32.42 -3.61
N THR A 279 -34.05 32.25 -2.37
CA THR A 279 -33.71 33.34 -1.44
C THR A 279 -32.49 32.92 -0.64
N VAL A 280 -31.39 33.65 -0.85
CA VAL A 280 -30.11 33.48 -0.16
C VAL A 280 -30.29 33.84 1.31
N ASN A 281 -30.09 32.86 2.19
CA ASN A 281 -30.00 33.08 3.63
C ASN A 281 -28.65 32.55 4.13
N THR A 282 -27.88 33.46 4.72
CA THR A 282 -26.54 33.26 5.26
C THR A 282 -26.60 32.41 6.53
N THR A 283 -26.52 31.10 6.36
CA THR A 283 -26.24 30.13 7.43
C THR A 283 -25.38 29.02 6.84
N SER A 284 -24.22 28.76 7.47
CA SER A 284 -23.22 27.77 7.06
C SER A 284 -23.84 26.43 6.64
N PRO A 285 -23.62 25.92 5.40
CA PRO A 285 -24.17 24.63 5.01
C PRO A 285 -23.16 23.51 5.27
N SER A 286 -23.57 22.60 6.14
CA SER A 286 -23.07 21.24 6.24
C SER A 286 -23.27 20.53 4.88
N GLY A 287 -22.22 20.43 4.07
CA GLY A 287 -22.28 19.76 2.78
C GLY A 287 -21.20 20.17 1.77
N VAL A 288 -20.44 21.23 2.03
CA VAL A 288 -19.43 21.70 1.07
C VAL A 288 -18.14 20.89 1.21
N LYS A 289 -17.79 20.14 0.16
CA LYS A 289 -16.56 19.34 0.09
C LYS A 289 -15.36 20.27 -0.08
N ASP A 290 -14.26 19.99 0.64
CA ASP A 290 -12.98 20.64 0.34
C ASP A 290 -12.45 20.16 -1.03
N ILE A 291 -12.19 21.10 -1.93
CA ILE A 291 -11.78 20.86 -3.32
C ILE A 291 -10.43 21.52 -3.63
N TYR A 292 -9.88 21.25 -4.80
CA TYR A 292 -8.74 22.00 -5.35
C TYR A 292 -9.15 22.70 -6.67
N PRO A 293 -8.89 24.02 -6.82
CA PRO A 293 -9.24 24.77 -8.02
C PRO A 293 -8.70 24.13 -9.31
N GLY A 294 -9.50 24.10 -10.38
CA GLY A 294 -9.13 23.56 -11.69
C GLY A 294 -9.09 22.03 -11.79
N SER A 295 -9.24 21.30 -10.67
CA SER A 295 -9.32 19.84 -10.67
C SER A 295 -10.61 19.35 -11.33
N TYR A 296 -10.58 18.17 -11.93
CA TYR A 296 -11.79 17.53 -12.45
C TYR A 296 -12.81 17.28 -11.34
N CYS A 297 -14.08 17.39 -11.69
CA CYS A 297 -15.16 17.32 -10.72
C CYS A 297 -16.37 16.57 -11.28
N ALA A 298 -17.14 16.00 -10.36
CA ALA A 298 -18.47 15.44 -10.59
C ALA A 298 -19.21 15.41 -9.24
N PRO A 299 -20.56 15.51 -9.23
CA PRO A 299 -21.42 15.79 -10.38
C PRO A 299 -21.26 17.23 -10.87
N VAL A 300 -21.66 17.49 -12.13
CA VAL A 300 -21.81 18.87 -12.66
C VAL A 300 -22.81 19.61 -11.77
N ASP A 301 -22.59 20.91 -11.55
CA ASP A 301 -23.33 21.79 -10.63
C ASP A 301 -23.12 21.50 -9.14
N GLY A 302 -22.22 20.58 -8.79
CA GLY A 302 -21.75 20.41 -7.41
C GLY A 302 -21.05 21.65 -6.88
N LEU A 303 -21.16 21.90 -5.56
CA LEU A 303 -20.48 22.99 -4.86
C LEU A 303 -19.33 22.46 -3.99
N GLY A 304 -18.23 23.20 -3.97
CA GLY A 304 -17.04 22.88 -3.18
C GLY A 304 -16.38 24.13 -2.61
N THR A 305 -15.54 23.97 -1.60
CA THR A 305 -14.81 25.08 -0.96
C THR A 305 -13.31 24.84 -1.04
N TYR A 306 -12.57 25.91 -1.30
CA TYR A 306 -11.12 25.91 -1.15
C TYR A 306 -10.69 27.21 -0.50
N LYS A 307 -10.03 27.12 0.67
CA LYS A 307 -9.59 28.27 1.47
C LYS A 307 -10.71 29.30 1.70
N GLY A 308 -11.92 28.84 2.01
CA GLY A 308 -13.08 29.70 2.28
C GLY A 308 -13.75 30.32 1.05
N THR A 309 -13.25 30.07 -0.16
CA THR A 309 -13.90 30.49 -1.42
C THR A 309 -14.76 29.36 -1.99
N VAL A 310 -15.96 29.68 -2.49
CA VAL A 310 -16.86 28.71 -3.11
C VAL A 310 -16.54 28.49 -4.59
N TYR A 311 -16.56 27.24 -5.00
CA TYR A 311 -16.34 26.78 -6.36
C TYR A 311 -17.53 25.93 -6.82
N VAL A 312 -17.83 26.00 -8.12
CA VAL A 312 -18.86 25.19 -8.78
C VAL A 312 -18.20 24.24 -9.78
N CYS A 313 -18.73 23.02 -9.86
CA CYS A 313 -18.31 22.04 -10.83
C CYS A 313 -18.96 22.34 -12.20
N SER A 314 -18.18 22.78 -13.19
CA SER A 314 -18.70 23.24 -14.48
C SER A 314 -17.94 22.63 -15.66
N LYS A 315 -18.63 22.40 -16.78
CA LYS A 315 -18.00 22.02 -18.06
C LYS A 315 -17.42 23.21 -18.82
N THR A 316 -17.77 24.42 -18.43
CA THR A 316 -17.26 25.68 -18.99
C THR A 316 -16.48 26.48 -17.94
N ASN A 317 -15.57 27.34 -18.39
CA ASN A 317 -14.88 28.32 -17.56
C ASN A 317 -15.82 29.48 -17.17
N ALA A 318 -15.28 30.51 -16.48
CA ALA A 318 -16.10 31.64 -16.02
C ALA A 318 -16.65 32.50 -17.17
N GLU A 319 -15.97 32.49 -18.32
CA GLU A 319 -16.33 33.23 -19.53
C GLU A 319 -17.29 32.43 -20.45
N GLY A 320 -17.67 31.21 -20.08
CA GLY A 320 -18.59 30.36 -20.84
C GLY A 320 -17.92 29.44 -21.87
N SER A 321 -16.60 29.46 -22.01
CA SER A 321 -15.85 28.58 -22.92
C SER A 321 -15.74 27.15 -22.35
N PRO A 322 -16.01 26.11 -23.15
CA PRO A 322 -15.96 24.72 -22.70
C PRO A 322 -14.54 24.23 -22.43
N TYR A 323 -14.39 23.37 -21.42
CA TYR A 323 -13.14 22.67 -21.14
C TYR A 323 -12.89 21.54 -22.14
N ALA A 324 -11.62 21.36 -22.52
CA ALA A 324 -11.20 20.32 -23.46
C ALA A 324 -11.64 18.91 -23.00
N GLY A 325 -12.20 18.14 -23.94
CA GLY A 325 -12.69 16.78 -23.69
C GLY A 325 -14.04 16.69 -22.97
N GLY A 326 -14.78 17.81 -22.78
CA GLY A 326 -16.13 17.81 -22.23
C GLY A 326 -16.24 17.43 -20.74
N ARG A 327 -15.10 17.40 -20.04
CA ARG A 327 -14.99 17.03 -18.62
C ARG A 327 -15.14 18.26 -17.73
N ALA A 328 -15.93 18.14 -16.66
CA ALA A 328 -16.17 19.24 -15.74
C ALA A 328 -14.98 19.45 -14.78
N ARG A 329 -14.73 20.71 -14.41
CA ARG A 329 -13.69 21.11 -13.46
C ARG A 329 -14.23 22.10 -12.43
N TRP A 330 -13.59 22.14 -11.26
CA TRP A 330 -13.90 23.12 -10.21
C TRP A 330 -13.45 24.51 -10.64
N ARG A 331 -14.40 25.40 -10.92
CA ARG A 331 -14.15 26.82 -11.19
C ARG A 331 -14.74 27.70 -10.09
N LYS A 332 -14.18 28.89 -9.91
CA LYS A 332 -14.68 29.84 -8.90
C LYS A 332 -16.12 30.20 -9.24
N ALA A 333 -17.00 30.20 -8.23
CA ALA A 333 -18.35 30.73 -8.41
C ALA A 333 -18.25 32.24 -8.64
N THR A 334 -18.75 32.72 -9.77
CA THR A 334 -18.96 34.15 -10.03
C THR A 334 -20.21 34.57 -9.27
N ASN A 335 -20.15 35.70 -8.56
CA ASN A 335 -21.33 36.31 -7.96
C ASN A 335 -22.33 36.75 -9.04
#